data_AF-A0A928QVP3-F1
#
_entry.id   AF-A0A928QVP3-F1
#
_cell.length_a   1.000
_cell.length_b   1.000
_cell.length_c   1.000
_cell.angle_alpha   90.00
_cell.angle_beta   90.00
_cell.angle_gamma   90.00
#
_symmetry.space_group_name_H-M   'P 1'
#
loop_
_entity.id
_entity.type
_entity.pdbx_description
1 polymer ?
#
loop_
_entity_poly.entity_id
_entity_poly.type
_entity_poly.pdbx_seq_one_letter_code
_entity_poly.pdbx_strand_id
1 'polypeptide(L)'
;MANMDLSTLLGALLSSDTVGSMSTTTNVPQSNVQSVLGAALPSLLNGALNQATNQNTASGFAGALQQHSASDLSNLSSFMGNVDLDDGAKIVNHLFGSNSAQVVSQISQQSGVNAKDTANVLAAAAPLLMSILGKETNQVQQQNSQAGVADIMSGLMGSGNMTSLLGALLGGGQQQTQQSSGSGLMNLLGMLLK
;
A
#
# COMPACT_ATOMS: atom_id res chain seq x y z
N MET A 1 18.48 6.79 1.57
CA MET A 1 17.09 6.85 2.10
C MET A 1 16.25 6.03 1.15
N ALA A 2 15.50 5.04 1.66
CA ALA A 2 14.62 4.26 0.81
C ALA A 2 13.34 5.09 0.60
N ASN A 3 13.11 5.57 -0.62
CA ASN A 3 11.77 6.02 -1.01
C ASN A 3 10.85 4.79 -0.90
N MET A 4 9.75 4.90 -0.16
CA MET A 4 8.81 3.79 -0.09
C MET A 4 8.04 3.73 -1.41
N ASP A 5 8.36 2.75 -2.25
CA ASP A 5 7.65 2.53 -3.50
C ASP A 5 6.31 1.82 -3.25
N LEU A 6 5.39 1.99 -4.21
CA LEU A 6 4.06 1.37 -4.17
C LEU A 6 4.13 -0.16 -3.95
N SER A 7 5.18 -0.82 -4.43
CA SER A 7 5.44 -2.25 -4.20
C SER A 7 5.69 -2.58 -2.73
N THR A 8 6.35 -1.70 -1.99
CA THR A 8 6.61 -1.85 -0.54
C THR A 8 5.31 -1.66 0.24
N LEU A 9 4.49 -0.67 -0.15
CA LEU A 9 3.15 -0.49 0.40
C LEU A 9 2.26 -1.72 0.17
N LEU A 10 2.24 -2.24 -1.06
CA LEU A 10 1.47 -3.43 -1.41
C LEU A 10 1.96 -4.66 -0.65
N GLY A 11 3.27 -4.85 -0.56
CA GLY A 11 3.88 -5.94 0.19
C GLY A 11 3.52 -5.90 1.67
N ALA A 12 3.51 -4.71 2.28
CA ALA A 12 3.10 -4.52 3.66
C ALA A 12 1.60 -4.84 3.86
N LEU A 13 0.72 -4.40 2.95
CA LEU A 13 -0.73 -4.65 3.06
C LEU A 13 -1.10 -6.11 2.78
N LEU A 14 -0.38 -6.78 1.89
CA LEU A 14 -0.64 -8.16 1.48
C LEU A 14 0.21 -9.20 2.24
N SER A 15 1.01 -8.76 3.22
CA SER A 15 1.81 -9.67 4.04
C SER A 15 0.91 -10.68 4.78
N SER A 16 1.40 -11.91 4.97
CA SER A 16 0.66 -12.96 5.68
C SER A 16 0.17 -12.50 7.06
N ASP A 17 0.99 -11.71 7.75
CA ASP A 17 0.71 -11.23 9.11
C ASP A 17 -0.41 -10.19 9.09
N THR A 18 -0.40 -9.28 8.11
CA THR A 18 -1.47 -8.30 7.88
C THR A 18 -2.78 -9.00 7.59
N VAL A 19 -2.77 -9.91 6.61
CA VAL A 19 -3.97 -10.58 6.14
C VAL A 19 -4.55 -11.48 7.25
N GLY A 20 -3.70 -12.17 8.03
CA GLY A 20 -4.13 -12.96 9.18
C GLY A 20 -4.71 -12.12 10.32
N SER A 21 -4.06 -11.00 10.64
CA SER A 21 -4.55 -10.07 11.68
C SER A 21 -5.88 -9.43 11.29
N MET A 22 -6.02 -9.04 10.01
CA MET A 22 -7.24 -8.46 9.49
C MET A 22 -8.36 -9.49 9.39
N SER A 23 -8.05 -10.73 9.00
CA SER A 23 -8.98 -11.87 9.05
C SER A 23 -9.57 -12.07 10.44
N THR A 24 -8.72 -12.00 11.48
CA THR A 24 -9.15 -12.07 12.89
C THR A 24 -10.05 -10.89 13.27
N THR A 25 -9.67 -9.68 12.87
CA THR A 25 -10.39 -8.43 13.19
C THR A 25 -11.77 -8.38 12.52
N THR A 26 -11.86 -8.82 11.27
CA THR A 26 -13.10 -8.73 10.48
C THR A 26 -13.94 -10.00 10.54
N ASN A 27 -13.41 -11.08 11.12
CA ASN A 27 -13.97 -12.44 11.06
C ASN A 27 -14.22 -12.92 9.60
N VAL A 28 -13.36 -12.52 8.67
CA VAL A 28 -13.44 -12.89 7.25
C VAL A 28 -12.28 -13.84 6.93
N PRO A 29 -12.48 -14.95 6.20
CA PRO A 29 -11.39 -15.88 5.88
C PRO A 29 -10.20 -15.19 5.22
N GLN A 30 -8.97 -15.58 5.58
CA GLN A 30 -7.74 -14.99 5.06
C GLN A 30 -7.68 -14.93 3.52
N SER A 31 -8.16 -15.99 2.85
CA SER A 31 -8.29 -16.02 1.38
C SER A 31 -9.20 -14.93 0.83
N ASN A 32 -10.34 -14.68 1.50
CA ASN A 32 -11.30 -13.66 1.11
C ASN A 32 -10.75 -12.26 1.38
N VAL A 33 -10.05 -12.09 2.50
CA VAL A 33 -9.33 -10.85 2.80
C VAL A 33 -8.34 -10.50 1.70
N GLN A 34 -7.51 -11.47 1.30
CA GLN A 34 -6.53 -11.30 0.24
C GLN A 34 -7.19 -10.95 -1.11
N SER A 35 -8.28 -11.63 -1.48
CA SER A 35 -9.05 -11.32 -2.69
C SER A 35 -9.63 -9.90 -2.66
N VAL A 36 -10.20 -9.47 -1.53
CA VAL A 36 -10.75 -8.12 -1.38
C VAL A 36 -9.63 -7.08 -1.48
N LEU A 37 -8.52 -7.26 -0.77
CA LEU A 37 -7.39 -6.34 -0.85
C LEU A 37 -6.84 -6.23 -2.27
N GLY A 38 -6.64 -7.35 -2.96
CA GLY A 38 -6.18 -7.35 -4.36
C GLY A 38 -7.09 -6.55 -5.30
N ALA A 39 -8.40 -6.63 -5.12
CA ALA A 39 -9.38 -5.86 -5.90
C ALA A 39 -9.51 -4.40 -5.44
N ALA A 40 -9.35 -4.14 -4.14
CA ALA A 40 -9.61 -2.84 -3.52
C ALA A 40 -8.47 -1.84 -3.62
N LEU A 41 -7.21 -2.32 -3.59
CA LEU A 41 -6.04 -1.46 -3.47
C LEU A 41 -5.97 -0.35 -4.53
N PRO A 42 -6.22 -0.63 -5.84
CA PRO A 42 -6.24 0.42 -6.85
C PRO A 42 -7.30 1.50 -6.54
N SER A 43 -8.50 1.09 -6.12
CA SER A 43 -9.58 2.01 -5.77
C SER A 43 -9.25 2.84 -4.54
N LEU A 44 -8.72 2.22 -3.47
CA LEU A 44 -8.34 2.94 -2.25
C LEU A 44 -7.25 3.98 -2.50
N LEU A 45 -6.23 3.64 -3.29
CA LEU A 45 -5.18 4.58 -3.67
C LEU A 45 -5.71 5.72 -4.54
N ASN A 46 -6.59 5.41 -5.49
CA ASN A 46 -7.24 6.44 -6.30
C ASN A 46 -8.15 7.35 -5.46
N GLY A 47 -8.88 6.77 -4.49
CA GLY A 47 -9.69 7.52 -3.53
C GLY A 47 -8.83 8.48 -2.71
N ALA A 48 -7.70 7.99 -2.18
CA ALA A 48 -6.75 8.83 -1.46
C ALA A 48 -6.20 9.95 -2.36
N LEU A 49 -5.75 9.63 -3.58
CA LEU A 49 -5.26 10.62 -4.54
C LEU A 49 -6.30 11.70 -4.84
N ASN A 50 -7.56 11.31 -5.04
CA ASN A 50 -8.65 12.25 -5.24
C ASN A 50 -8.83 13.16 -4.02
N GLN A 51 -8.72 12.64 -2.80
CA GLN A 51 -8.79 13.47 -1.60
C GLN A 51 -7.61 14.46 -1.50
N ALA A 52 -6.40 14.03 -1.80
CA ALA A 52 -5.23 14.90 -1.70
C ALA A 52 -5.15 15.98 -2.79
N THR A 53 -5.71 15.72 -3.98
CA THR A 53 -5.64 16.63 -5.13
C THR A 53 -6.88 17.53 -5.28
N ASN A 54 -7.97 17.21 -4.58
CA ASN A 54 -9.18 18.03 -4.61
C ASN A 54 -9.07 19.22 -3.66
N GLN A 55 -9.26 20.44 -4.18
CA GLN A 55 -9.13 21.68 -3.40
C GLN A 55 -10.03 21.74 -2.16
N ASN A 56 -11.18 21.09 -2.18
CA ASN A 56 -12.14 21.11 -1.07
C ASN A 56 -11.82 20.10 0.03
N THR A 57 -11.08 19.03 -0.28
CA THR A 57 -10.84 17.94 0.68
C THR A 57 -9.37 17.74 1.03
N ALA A 58 -8.44 18.32 0.25
CA ALA A 58 -7.00 18.17 0.44
C ALA A 58 -6.52 18.57 1.84
N SER A 59 -7.01 19.68 2.39
CA SER A 59 -6.59 20.14 3.72
C SER A 59 -7.07 19.20 4.83
N GLY A 60 -8.34 18.78 4.78
CA GLY A 60 -8.88 17.82 5.76
C GLY A 60 -8.19 16.46 5.66
N PHE A 61 -7.92 16.02 4.43
CA PHE A 61 -7.22 14.77 4.17
C PHE A 61 -5.76 14.82 4.67
N ALA A 62 -5.05 15.93 4.46
CA ALA A 62 -3.72 16.14 5.02
C ALA A 62 -3.71 16.05 6.56
N GLY A 63 -4.72 16.64 7.22
CA GLY A 63 -4.91 16.52 8.66
C GLY A 63 -5.14 15.07 9.11
N ALA A 64 -5.96 14.31 8.38
CA ALA A 64 -6.20 12.89 8.66
C ALA A 64 -4.91 12.05 8.51
N LEU A 65 -4.11 12.31 7.47
CA LEU A 65 -2.80 11.67 7.31
C LEU A 65 -1.85 12.00 8.47
N GLN A 66 -1.83 13.26 8.92
CA GLN A 66 -1.03 13.66 10.06
C GLN A 66 -1.47 12.93 11.35
N GLN A 67 -2.78 12.82 11.58
CA GLN A 67 -3.34 12.10 12.73
C GLN A 67 -2.96 10.61 12.73
N HIS A 68 -2.94 9.97 11.56
CA HIS A 68 -2.58 8.55 11.43
C HIS A 68 -1.08 8.30 11.28
N SER A 69 -0.26 9.35 11.10
CA SER A 69 1.20 9.19 10.91
C SER A 69 1.93 8.64 12.13
N ALA A 70 1.35 8.78 13.34
CA ALA A 70 1.96 8.33 14.59
C ALA A 70 1.68 6.85 14.93
N SER A 71 0.85 6.15 14.15
CA SER A 71 0.50 4.75 14.41
C SER A 71 1.74 3.86 14.45
N ASP A 72 1.88 2.99 15.45
CA ASP A 72 2.94 1.98 15.43
C ASP A 72 2.60 0.90 14.41
N LEU A 73 3.46 0.73 13.40
CA LEU A 73 3.32 -0.29 12.35
C LEU A 73 4.36 -1.41 12.51
N SER A 74 5.20 -1.36 13.54
CA SER A 74 6.16 -2.43 13.86
C SER A 74 5.46 -3.67 14.40
N ASN A 75 4.27 -3.49 15.01
CA ASN A 75 3.42 -4.58 15.48
C ASN A 75 2.03 -4.49 14.85
N LEU A 76 1.91 -5.06 13.65
CA LEU A 76 0.69 -4.97 12.86
C LEU A 76 -0.48 -5.73 13.46
N SER A 77 -0.21 -6.79 14.23
CA SER A 77 -1.24 -7.51 14.97
C SER A 77 -1.88 -6.62 16.05
N SER A 78 -1.04 -5.87 16.79
CA SER A 78 -1.53 -4.90 17.78
C SER A 78 -2.27 -3.74 17.11
N PHE A 79 -1.75 -3.23 15.99
CA PHE A 79 -2.45 -2.20 15.23
C PHE A 79 -3.85 -2.68 14.82
N MET A 80 -3.95 -3.85 14.17
CA MET A 80 -5.22 -4.43 13.72
C MET A 80 -6.18 -4.72 14.87
N GLY A 81 -5.68 -5.19 16.02
CA GLY A 81 -6.51 -5.40 17.21
C GLY A 81 -7.11 -4.12 17.82
N ASN A 82 -6.59 -2.94 17.46
CA ASN A 82 -7.12 -1.65 17.90
C ASN A 82 -7.94 -0.94 16.81
N VAL A 83 -8.11 -1.55 15.63
CA VAL A 83 -8.91 -0.93 14.56
C VAL A 83 -10.38 -0.94 14.93
N ASP A 84 -10.98 0.25 14.92
CA ASP A 84 -12.43 0.43 14.94
C ASP A 84 -12.97 0.35 13.50
N LEU A 85 -13.82 -0.65 13.24
CA LEU A 85 -14.43 -0.85 11.92
C LEU A 85 -15.43 0.26 11.56
N ASP A 86 -16.07 0.90 12.54
CA ASP A 86 -16.97 2.02 12.27
C ASP A 86 -16.18 3.26 11.84
N ASP A 87 -15.03 3.51 12.47
CA ASP A 87 -14.11 4.56 12.04
C ASP A 87 -13.50 4.25 10.66
N GLY A 88 -13.09 3.01 10.45
CA GLY A 88 -12.66 2.50 9.16
C GLY A 88 -13.67 2.72 8.05
N ALA A 89 -14.95 2.45 8.31
CA ALA A 89 -16.04 2.69 7.36
C ALA A 89 -16.21 4.19 7.04
N LYS A 90 -16.00 5.09 8.01
CA LYS A 90 -16.00 6.54 7.76
C LYS A 90 -14.84 6.94 6.87
N ILE A 91 -13.64 6.39 7.06
CA ILE A 91 -12.50 6.64 6.17
C ILE A 91 -12.84 6.20 4.74
N VAL A 92 -13.38 5.00 4.56
CA VAL A 92 -13.84 4.51 3.25
C VAL A 92 -14.87 5.47 2.63
N ASN A 93 -15.82 5.97 3.43
CA ASN A 93 -16.80 6.96 2.98
C ASN A 93 -16.16 8.32 2.63
N HIS A 94 -15.12 8.76 3.34
CA HIS A 94 -14.39 9.96 2.98
C HIS A 94 -13.62 9.80 1.67
N LEU A 95 -13.00 8.63 1.45
CA LEU A 95 -12.26 8.35 0.21
C LEU A 95 -13.16 8.37 -1.03
N PHE A 96 -14.36 7.79 -0.92
CA PHE A 96 -15.24 7.56 -2.08
C PHE A 96 -16.49 8.45 -2.13
N GLY A 97 -16.81 9.18 -1.06
CA GLY A 97 -18.01 10.00 -0.96
C GLY A 97 -19.28 9.21 -1.25
N SER A 98 -20.17 9.80 -2.06
CA SER A 98 -21.42 9.17 -2.50
C SER A 98 -21.23 7.86 -3.27
N ASN A 99 -20.02 7.58 -3.78
CA ASN A 99 -19.73 6.37 -4.54
C ASN A 99 -19.32 5.19 -3.65
N SER A 100 -19.20 5.36 -2.34
CA SER A 100 -18.70 4.32 -1.42
C SER A 100 -19.45 2.99 -1.58
N ALA A 101 -20.78 3.00 -1.59
CA ALA A 101 -21.59 1.80 -1.78
C ALA A 101 -21.35 1.13 -3.15
N GLN A 102 -21.20 1.93 -4.22
CA GLN A 102 -20.91 1.41 -5.56
C GLN A 102 -19.52 0.77 -5.61
N VAL A 103 -18.50 1.41 -5.03
CA VAL A 103 -17.13 0.88 -4.98
C VAL A 103 -17.08 -0.42 -4.20
N VAL A 104 -17.72 -0.50 -3.03
CA VAL A 104 -17.85 -1.74 -2.24
C VAL A 104 -18.51 -2.84 -3.08
N SER A 105 -19.60 -2.53 -3.80
CA SER A 105 -20.28 -3.51 -4.66
C SER A 105 -19.38 -4.00 -5.80
N GLN A 106 -18.60 -3.11 -6.44
CA GLN A 106 -17.69 -3.49 -7.52
C GLN A 106 -16.57 -4.40 -7.00
N ILE A 107 -15.97 -4.06 -5.86
CA ILE A 107 -14.91 -4.87 -5.23
C ILE A 107 -15.48 -6.22 -4.79
N SER A 108 -16.69 -6.26 -4.26
CA SER A 108 -17.39 -7.50 -3.90
C SER A 108 -17.55 -8.42 -5.11
N GLN A 109 -17.99 -7.88 -6.26
CA GLN A 109 -18.11 -8.65 -7.50
C GLN A 109 -16.76 -9.14 -8.03
N GLN A 110 -15.73 -8.29 -7.99
CA GLN A 110 -14.39 -8.63 -8.47
C GLN A 110 -13.69 -9.67 -7.59
N SER A 111 -13.88 -9.59 -6.27
CA SER A 111 -13.25 -10.49 -5.29
C SER A 111 -14.00 -11.81 -5.09
N GLY A 112 -15.28 -11.88 -5.51
CA GLY A 112 -16.17 -13.01 -5.22
C GLY A 112 -16.60 -13.09 -3.76
N VAL A 113 -16.36 -12.04 -2.96
CA VAL A 113 -16.70 -11.95 -1.53
C VAL A 113 -17.97 -11.15 -1.37
N ASN A 114 -18.84 -11.51 -0.42
CA ASN A 114 -20.10 -10.80 -0.22
C ASN A 114 -19.87 -9.35 0.26
N ALA A 115 -20.81 -8.45 -0.06
CA ALA A 115 -20.66 -7.02 0.21
C ALA A 115 -20.41 -6.66 1.68
N LYS A 116 -20.96 -7.42 2.64
CA LYS A 116 -20.75 -7.19 4.07
C LYS A 116 -19.30 -7.46 4.45
N ASP A 117 -18.77 -8.61 4.05
CA ASP A 117 -17.38 -8.97 4.33
C ASP A 117 -16.41 -8.07 3.58
N THR A 118 -16.73 -7.70 2.34
CA THR A 118 -15.95 -6.69 1.58
C THR A 118 -15.91 -5.36 2.32
N ALA A 119 -17.06 -4.87 2.81
CA ALA A 119 -17.11 -3.62 3.57
C ALA A 119 -16.28 -3.70 4.87
N ASN A 120 -16.35 -4.81 5.60
CA ASN A 120 -15.56 -5.02 6.81
C ASN A 120 -14.05 -5.02 6.53
N VAL A 121 -13.62 -5.70 5.46
CA VAL A 121 -12.20 -5.72 5.06
C VAL A 121 -11.73 -4.34 4.63
N LEU A 122 -12.53 -3.61 3.86
CA LEU A 122 -12.21 -2.23 3.48
C LEU A 122 -12.11 -1.31 4.70
N ALA A 123 -13.04 -1.46 5.66
CA ALA A 123 -13.02 -0.72 6.91
C ALA A 123 -11.76 -1.02 7.73
N ALA A 124 -11.30 -2.27 7.77
CA ALA A 124 -10.07 -2.61 8.47
C ALA A 124 -8.80 -2.13 7.73
N ALA A 125 -8.82 -2.16 6.40
CA ALA A 125 -7.69 -1.79 5.56
C ALA A 125 -7.47 -0.26 5.48
N ALA A 126 -8.54 0.53 5.54
CA ALA A 126 -8.47 1.97 5.35
C ALA A 126 -7.63 2.73 6.41
N PRO A 127 -7.78 2.48 7.73
CA PRO A 127 -6.90 3.06 8.75
C PRO A 127 -5.43 2.67 8.58
N LEU A 128 -5.15 1.44 8.15
CA LEU A 128 -3.79 0.97 7.88
C LEU A 128 -3.18 1.73 6.70
N LEU A 129 -3.93 1.86 5.60
CA LEU A 129 -3.51 2.65 4.45
C LEU A 129 -3.23 4.11 4.83
N MET A 130 -4.13 4.75 5.59
CA MET A 130 -3.91 6.12 6.09
C MET A 130 -2.67 6.22 6.97
N SER A 131 -2.39 5.22 7.80
CA SER A 131 -1.21 5.20 8.66
C SER A 131 0.09 5.09 7.86
N ILE A 132 0.12 4.25 6.82
CA ILE A 132 1.29 4.13 5.96
C ILE A 132 1.50 5.41 5.14
N LEU A 133 0.45 5.93 4.50
CA LEU A 133 0.52 7.18 3.74
C LEU A 133 0.88 8.38 4.62
N GLY A 134 0.37 8.43 5.85
CA GLY A 134 0.66 9.46 6.83
C GLY A 134 2.11 9.44 7.26
N LYS A 135 2.66 8.26 7.54
CA LYS A 135 4.09 8.10 7.82
C LYS A 135 4.96 8.55 6.66
N GLU A 136 4.62 8.15 5.44
CA GLU A 136 5.39 8.53 4.26
C GLU A 136 5.36 10.05 4.05
N THR A 137 4.16 10.63 4.12
CA THR A 137 3.96 12.09 4.03
C THR A 137 4.80 12.83 5.08
N ASN A 138 4.77 12.36 6.32
CA ASN A 138 5.53 12.96 7.42
C ASN A 138 7.05 12.84 7.19
N GLN A 139 7.54 11.69 6.75
CA GLN A 139 8.96 11.48 6.43
C GLN A 139 9.43 12.42 5.31
N VAL A 140 8.65 12.55 4.23
CA VAL A 140 8.99 13.47 3.14
C VAL A 140 8.97 14.92 3.60
N GLN A 141 8.00 15.33 4.42
CA GLN A 141 7.92 16.70 4.95
C GLN A 141 9.05 17.05 5.93
N GLN A 142 9.59 16.07 6.66
CA GLN A 142 10.79 16.26 7.47
C GLN A 142 12.05 16.53 6.63
N GLN A 143 12.12 15.99 5.42
CA GLN A 143 13.23 16.23 4.47
C GLN A 143 12.98 17.47 3.60
N ASN A 144 11.72 17.75 3.26
CA ASN A 144 11.30 18.89 2.47
C ASN A 144 9.98 19.46 3.01
N SER A 145 10.09 20.45 3.89
CA SER A 145 8.95 21.07 4.56
C SER A 145 8.00 21.84 3.64
N GLN A 146 8.36 22.02 2.36
CA GLN A 146 7.52 22.67 1.35
C GLN A 146 6.69 21.66 0.53
N ALA A 147 6.91 20.36 0.70
CA ALA A 147 6.19 19.32 -0.04
C ALA A 147 4.73 19.21 0.41
N GLY A 148 3.80 19.54 -0.49
CA GLY A 148 2.37 19.35 -0.28
C GLY A 148 1.98 17.87 -0.35
N VAL A 149 0.91 17.49 0.35
CA VAL A 149 0.37 16.11 0.32
C VAL A 149 0.00 15.69 -1.10
N ALA A 150 -0.54 16.60 -1.90
CA ALA A 150 -0.84 16.38 -3.31
C ALA A 150 0.41 16.04 -4.12
N ASP A 151 1.52 16.77 -3.91
CA ASP A 151 2.79 16.54 -4.62
C ASP A 151 3.41 15.22 -4.20
N ILE A 152 3.35 14.88 -2.92
CA ILE A 152 3.87 13.62 -2.38
C ILE A 152 3.11 12.43 -2.98
N MET A 153 1.77 12.48 -2.95
CA MET A 153 0.94 11.40 -3.50
C MET A 153 0.97 11.33 -5.02
N SER A 154 1.05 12.47 -5.70
CA SER A 154 1.30 12.51 -7.14
C SER A 154 2.70 12.00 -7.48
N GLY A 155 3.70 12.19 -6.62
CA GLY A 155 5.03 11.60 -6.77
C GLY A 155 5.00 10.08 -6.63
N LEU A 156 4.32 9.58 -5.61
CA LEU A 156 4.13 8.16 -5.36
C LEU A 156 3.40 7.45 -6.52
N MET A 157 2.40 8.11 -7.11
CA MET A 157 1.57 7.57 -8.19
C MET A 157 2.11 7.88 -9.61
N GLY A 158 2.82 9.00 -9.79
CA GLY A 158 2.98 9.67 -11.08
C GLY A 158 4.39 9.69 -11.68
N SER A 159 5.42 9.14 -11.02
CA SER A 159 6.77 9.14 -11.61
C SER A 159 7.45 7.79 -11.40
N GLY A 160 7.58 7.00 -12.47
CA GLY A 160 8.43 5.79 -12.52
C GLY A 160 7.86 4.50 -11.91
N ASN A 161 6.96 4.57 -10.92
CA ASN A 161 6.50 3.38 -10.19
C ASN A 161 5.46 2.52 -10.92
N MET A 162 4.64 3.08 -11.82
CA MET A 162 3.72 2.25 -12.62
C MET A 162 4.47 1.42 -13.67
N THR A 163 5.56 1.95 -14.25
CA THR A 163 6.46 1.19 -15.15
C THR A 163 7.27 0.16 -14.38
N SER A 164 7.67 0.45 -13.14
CA SER A 164 8.30 -0.51 -12.23
C SER A 164 7.33 -1.61 -11.78
N LEU A 165 6.07 -1.27 -11.48
CA LEU A 165 5.01 -2.24 -11.16
C LEU A 165 4.66 -3.10 -12.37
N LEU A 166 4.52 -2.50 -13.55
CA LEU A 166 4.31 -3.24 -14.79
C LEU A 166 5.55 -4.10 -15.09
N GLY A 167 6.76 -3.61 -14.82
CA GLY A 167 8.00 -4.36 -14.91
C GLY A 167 8.13 -5.50 -13.89
N ALA A 168 7.61 -5.35 -12.68
CA ALA A 168 7.62 -6.37 -11.64
C ALA A 168 6.50 -7.41 -11.83
N LEU A 169 5.34 -6.98 -12.34
CA LEU A 169 4.20 -7.84 -12.68
C LEU A 169 4.44 -8.61 -13.99
N LEU A 170 5.06 -7.97 -14.99
CA LEU A 170 5.44 -8.56 -16.29
C LEU A 170 6.78 -9.29 -16.24
N GLY A 171 7.65 -8.94 -15.28
CA GLY A 171 9.02 -9.43 -15.16
C GLY A 171 9.29 -10.28 -13.92
N GLY A 172 8.25 -10.88 -13.33
CA GLY A 172 8.36 -11.88 -12.24
C GLY A 172 9.02 -13.19 -12.67
N GLY A 173 10.18 -13.11 -13.31
CA GLY A 173 10.92 -14.25 -13.84
C GLY A 173 12.29 -13.86 -14.36
N GLN A 174 13.16 -13.27 -13.54
CA GLN A 174 14.61 -13.46 -13.72
C GLN A 174 15.40 -13.08 -12.46
N GLN A 175 15.70 -14.09 -11.66
CA GLN A 175 16.75 -14.02 -10.67
C GLN A 175 18.10 -14.29 -11.38
N GLN A 176 19.02 -13.35 -11.21
CA GLN A 176 20.47 -13.43 -11.37
C GLN A 176 21.06 -13.65 -12.77
N THR A 177 21.43 -12.54 -13.39
CA THR A 177 22.76 -12.41 -14.01
C THR A 177 23.38 -11.09 -13.57
N GLN A 178 24.28 -11.15 -12.58
CA GLN A 178 25.19 -10.05 -12.30
C GLN A 178 26.62 -10.53 -12.58
N GLN A 179 27.05 -10.14 -13.77
CA GLN A 179 28.39 -10.24 -14.29
C GLN A 179 29.24 -9.15 -13.62
N SER A 180 30.07 -9.54 -12.65
CA SER A 180 31.29 -8.80 -12.34
C SER A 180 32.38 -9.27 -13.29
N SER A 181 32.64 -8.44 -14.30
CA SER A 181 33.81 -8.51 -15.14
C SER A 181 35.08 -8.39 -14.30
N GLY A 182 36.03 -9.32 -14.51
CA GLY A 182 37.44 -9.06 -14.23
C GLY A 182 38.17 -10.00 -13.27
N SER A 183 38.04 -11.34 -13.36
CA SER A 183 39.08 -12.26 -12.83
C SER A 183 38.91 -13.73 -13.30
N GLY A 184 38.68 -13.97 -14.59
CA GLY A 184 38.54 -15.33 -15.14
C GLY A 184 39.79 -15.88 -15.84
N LEU A 185 40.60 -15.01 -16.43
CA LEU A 185 41.76 -15.41 -17.25
C LEU A 185 43.06 -15.60 -16.45
N MET A 186 43.12 -15.11 -15.21
CA MET A 186 44.28 -15.29 -14.33
C MET A 186 44.34 -16.71 -13.73
N ASN A 187 43.19 -17.35 -13.50
CA ASN A 187 43.13 -18.68 -12.88
C ASN A 187 43.41 -19.84 -13.84
N LEU A 188 43.32 -19.63 -15.16
CA LEU A 188 43.68 -20.65 -16.15
C LEU A 188 45.19 -20.65 -16.47
N LEU A 189 45.87 -19.52 -16.32
CA LEU A 189 47.32 -19.43 -16.52
C LEU A 189 48.13 -20.02 -15.35
N GLY A 190 47.56 -20.08 -14.15
CA GLY A 190 48.19 -20.70 -12.97
C GLY A 190 48.13 -22.23 -12.92
N MET A 191 47.29 -22.85 -13.75
CA MET A 191 47.08 -24.31 -13.75
C MET A 191 47.93 -25.06 -14.80
N LEU A 192 48.61 -24.33 -15.69
CA LEU A 192 49.49 -24.90 -16.72
C LEU A 192 50.99 -24.85 -16.35
N LEU A 193 51.34 -24.29 -15.19
CA LEU A 193 52.72 -24.11 -14.71
C LEU A 193 52.98 -24.80 -13.37
N LYS A 194 52.23 -25.86 -13.06
CA LYS A 194 52.42 -26.67 -11.87
C LYS A 194 52.41 -28.16 -12.22
#